data_AF-A0A5C8FRJ3-F1
#
_entry.id   AF-A0A5C8FRJ3-F1
#
_cell.length_a   1.000
_cell.length_b   1.000
_cell.length_c   1.000
_cell.angle_alpha   90.00
_cell.angle_beta   90.00
_cell.angle_gamma   90.00
#
_symmetry.space_group_name_H-M   'P 1'
#
loop_
_entity.id
_entity.type
_entity.pdbx_description
1 polymer ?
#
loop_
_entity_poly.entity_id
_entity_poly.type
_entity_poly.pdbx_seq_one_letter_code
_entity_poly.pdbx_strand_id
1 'polypeptide(L)'
;MFFKTKKVIDKIYMDCGDDYKDGYVGCDVRKTKTAKIICKAWELSKYCKNVNEIYSRHMVEHLTYTEFNETLKDWYKVLNGE
;
A
#
# COMPACT_ATOMS: atom_id res chain seq x y z
N MET A 1 -14.13 -26.43 -5.42
CA MET A 1 -12.86 -25.67 -5.60
C MET A 1 -13.22 -24.19 -5.51
N PHE A 2 -12.98 -23.55 -4.36
CA PHE A 2 -13.31 -22.12 -4.19
C PHE A 2 -12.08 -21.31 -4.55
N PHE A 3 -12.01 -20.78 -5.77
CA PHE A 3 -11.08 -19.71 -6.07
C PHE A 3 -11.57 -18.46 -5.31
N LYS A 4 -10.91 -18.11 -4.20
CA LYS A 4 -11.05 -16.77 -3.62
C LYS A 4 -10.49 -15.80 -4.65
N THR A 5 -11.35 -15.17 -5.43
CA THR A 5 -11.00 -14.03 -6.27
C THR A 5 -10.39 -12.97 -5.37
N LYS A 6 -9.08 -12.71 -5.54
CA LYS A 6 -8.44 -11.57 -4.88
C LYS A 6 -9.18 -10.32 -5.36
N LYS A 7 -9.64 -9.49 -4.42
CA LYS A 7 -10.27 -8.20 -4.75
C LYS A 7 -9.27 -7.40 -5.59
N VAL A 8 -9.70 -6.92 -6.77
CA VAL A 8 -8.90 -5.99 -7.57
C VAL A 8 -8.80 -4.70 -6.76
N ILE A 9 -7.59 -4.40 -6.29
CA ILE A 9 -7.32 -3.15 -5.57
C ILE A 9 -6.72 -2.20 -6.59
N ASP A 10 -7.51 -1.22 -7.00
CA ASP A 10 -7.15 -0.31 -8.07
C ASP A 10 -6.22 0.82 -7.58
N LYS A 11 -6.49 1.35 -6.38
CA LYS A 11 -5.73 2.46 -5.78
C LYS A 11 -5.43 2.24 -4.30
N ILE A 12 -4.22 2.57 -3.88
CA ILE A 12 -3.74 2.46 -2.49
C ILE A 12 -3.47 3.84 -1.92
N TYR A 13 -3.98 4.12 -0.72
CA TYR A 13 -3.52 5.24 0.08
C TYR A 13 -2.56 4.69 1.15
N MET A 14 -1.27 4.84 0.89
CA MET A 14 -0.20 4.44 1.80
C MET A 14 -0.01 5.47 2.91
N ASP A 15 0.20 4.98 4.13
CA ASP A 15 0.30 5.79 5.35
C ASP A 15 -0.96 6.63 5.58
N CYS A 16 -2.12 5.98 5.46
CA CYS A 16 -3.40 6.67 5.53
C CYS A 16 -3.76 7.20 6.92
N GLY A 17 -3.10 6.74 7.99
CA GLY A 17 -3.47 7.07 9.36
C GLY A 17 -4.94 6.75 9.62
N ASP A 18 -5.68 7.69 10.23
CA ASP A 18 -7.13 7.61 10.35
C ASP A 18 -7.86 8.36 9.21
N ASP A 19 -7.14 8.84 8.19
CA ASP A 19 -7.70 9.56 7.06
C ASP A 19 -8.34 8.61 6.04
N TYR A 20 -9.38 9.13 5.38
CA TYR A 20 -10.11 8.44 4.32
C TYR A 20 -10.00 9.23 3.03
N LYS A 21 -9.75 8.52 1.93
CA LYS A 21 -9.75 9.09 0.58
C LYS A 21 -10.64 8.26 -0.32
N ASP A 22 -11.63 8.90 -0.93
CA ASP A 22 -12.60 8.23 -1.78
C ASP A 22 -11.93 7.52 -2.97
N GLY A 23 -12.35 6.29 -3.23
CA GLY A 23 -11.74 5.41 -4.23
C GLY A 23 -10.42 4.72 -3.84
N TYR A 24 -9.83 5.01 -2.67
CA TYR A 24 -8.58 4.38 -2.23
C TYR A 24 -8.81 3.32 -1.15
N VAL A 25 -8.02 2.24 -1.21
CA VAL A 25 -7.88 1.32 -0.10
C VAL A 25 -6.75 1.81 0.80
N GLY A 26 -7.08 2.11 2.06
CA GLY A 26 -6.10 2.55 3.06
C GLY A 26 -5.12 1.44 3.45
N CYS A 27 -3.84 1.79 3.49
CA CYS A 27 -2.74 0.96 3.97
C CYS A 27 -1.94 1.75 5.01
N ASP A 28 -1.62 1.13 6.14
CA ASP A 28 -0.85 1.76 7.21
C ASP A 28 -0.03 0.70 7.97
N VAL A 29 1.07 1.10 8.61
CA VAL A 29 1.89 0.20 9.42
C VAL A 29 1.18 -0.26 10.69
N ARG A 30 0.23 0.53 11.19
CA ARG A 30 -0.58 0.21 12.36
C ARG A 30 -2.05 0.02 12.01
N LYS A 31 -2.79 -0.62 12.91
CA LYS A 31 -4.25 -0.71 12.80
C LYS A 31 -4.86 0.67 13.10
N THR A 32 -5.65 1.18 12.16
CA THR A 32 -6.38 2.46 12.28
C THR A 32 -7.85 2.26 11.96
N LYS A 33 -8.65 3.35 11.97
CA LYS A 33 -10.06 3.30 11.58
C LYS A 33 -10.25 3.02 10.08
N THR A 34 -9.31 3.46 9.25
CA THR A 34 -9.45 3.47 7.78
C THR A 34 -8.58 2.44 7.09
N ALA A 35 -7.45 2.04 7.69
CA ALA A 35 -6.55 1.04 7.13
C ALA A 35 -7.26 -0.32 6.96
N LYS A 36 -7.21 -0.84 5.73
CA LYS A 36 -7.67 -2.19 5.37
C LYS A 36 -6.51 -3.16 5.16
N ILE A 37 -5.35 -2.64 4.80
CA ILE A 37 -4.08 -3.37 4.75
C ILE A 37 -3.21 -2.84 5.89
N ILE A 38 -2.60 -3.75 6.65
CA ILE A 38 -1.72 -3.41 7.76
C ILE A 38 -0.34 -3.99 7.47
N CYS A 39 0.57 -3.16 6.96
CA CYS A 39 1.94 -3.54 6.62
C CYS A 39 2.87 -2.33 6.54
N LYS A 40 4.18 -2.56 6.54
CA LYS A 40 5.14 -1.49 6.25
C LYS A 40 5.04 -1.06 4.79
N ALA A 41 5.51 0.15 4.48
CA ALA A 41 5.44 0.71 3.13
C ALA A 41 6.18 -0.13 2.07
N TRP A 42 7.20 -0.88 2.48
CA TRP A 42 8.00 -1.80 1.65
C TRP A 42 7.54 -3.27 1.70
N GLU A 43 6.28 -3.51 2.05
CA GLU A 43 5.70 -4.85 2.13
C GLU A 43 4.33 -4.96 1.42
N LEU A 44 3.93 -3.94 0.66
CA LEU A 44 2.65 -3.86 -0.01
C LEU A 44 2.47 -4.97 -1.06
N SER A 45 3.54 -5.37 -1.76
CA SER A 45 3.54 -6.46 -2.76
C SER A 45 3.08 -7.82 -2.21
N LYS A 46 3.17 -8.02 -0.89
CA LYS A 46 2.67 -9.23 -0.23
C LYS A 46 1.14 -9.31 -0.22
N TYR A 47 0.45 -8.17 -0.38
CA TYR A 47 -0.99 -8.05 -0.20
C TYR A 47 -1.73 -7.75 -1.50
N CYS A 48 -1.12 -6.97 -2.39
CA CYS A 48 -1.71 -6.63 -3.69
C CYS A 48 -0.67 -6.57 -4.80
N LYS A 49 -1.17 -6.62 -6.03
CA LYS A 49 -0.42 -6.48 -7.28
C LYS A 49 -1.35 -5.92 -8.35
N ASN A 50 -0.79 -5.39 -9.44
CA ASN A 50 -1.53 -4.71 -10.50
C ASN A 50 -2.36 -3.52 -9.96
N VAL A 51 -1.77 -2.73 -9.06
CA VAL A 51 -2.40 -1.48 -8.59
C VAL A 51 -2.10 -0.39 -9.61
N ASN A 52 -3.08 0.44 -9.94
CA ASN A 52 -2.91 1.53 -10.90
C ASN A 52 -2.32 2.80 -10.28
N GLU A 53 -2.54 3.02 -8.98
CA GLU A 53 -2.06 4.22 -8.29
C GLU A 53 -1.73 3.97 -6.82
N ILE A 54 -0.60 4.52 -6.36
CA ILE A 54 -0.24 4.61 -4.94
C ILE A 54 -0.14 6.09 -4.58
N TYR A 55 -1.03 6.55 -3.69
CA TYR A 55 -0.98 7.88 -3.10
C TYR A 55 -0.33 7.79 -1.72
N SER A 56 0.61 8.69 -1.43
CA SER A 56 1.28 8.82 -0.14
C SER A 56 1.58 10.30 0.12
N ARG A 57 1.42 10.75 1.37
CA ARG A 57 1.77 12.12 1.78
C ARG A 57 2.39 12.09 3.17
N HIS A 58 3.36 12.95 3.41
CA HIS A 58 4.03 13.09 4.71
C HIS A 58 4.69 11.83 5.30
N MET A 59 4.99 10.82 4.46
CA MET A 59 5.54 9.54 4.91
C MET A 59 7.01 9.38 4.57
N VAL A 60 7.41 9.79 3.36
CA VAL A 60 8.77 9.53 2.83
C VAL A 60 9.82 10.23 3.70
N GLU A 61 9.52 11.40 4.26
CA GLU A 61 10.40 12.12 5.18
C GLU A 61 10.64 11.41 6.52
N HIS A 62 9.81 10.40 6.85
CA HIS A 62 9.93 9.61 8.07
C HIS A 62 10.69 8.30 7.85
N LEU A 63 11.05 7.97 6.60
CA LEU A 63 11.81 6.77 6.27
C LEU A 63 13.32 7.03 6.33
N THR A 64 14.08 6.03 6.78
CA THR A 64 15.52 5.98 6.49
C THR A 64 15.75 5.77 4.99
N TYR A 65 16.96 6.10 4.51
CA TYR A 65 17.34 5.89 3.11
C TYR A 65 17.12 4.42 2.64
N THR A 66 17.45 3.46 3.50
CA THR A 66 17.26 2.03 3.20
C THR A 66 15.78 1.68 3.07
N GLU A 67 14.94 2.14 4.01
CA GLU A 67 13.50 1.88 3.98
C GLU A 67 12.82 2.55 2.79
N PHE A 68 13.24 3.76 2.43
CA PHE A 68 12.75 4.44 1.24
C PHE A 68 13.09 3.66 -0.04
N ASN A 69 14.33 3.18 -0.17
CA ASN A 69 14.73 2.37 -1.32
C ASN A 69 13.95 1.06 -1.42
N GLU A 70 13.74 0.37 -0.30
CA GLU A 70 12.90 -0.83 -0.29
C GLU A 70 11.44 -0.52 -0.61
N THR A 71 10.93 0.63 -0.16
CA THR A 71 9.58 1.11 -0.47
C THR A 71 9.41 1.32 -1.98
N LEU A 72 10.35 2.01 -2.64
CA LEU A 72 10.28 2.21 -4.10
C LEU A 72 10.35 0.90 -4.88
N LYS A 73 11.23 -0.03 -4.48
CA LYS A 73 11.33 -1.36 -5.10
C LYS A 73 10.04 -2.15 -4.95
N ASP A 74 9.44 -2.12 -3.77
CA ASP A 74 8.19 -2.82 -3.50
C ASP A 74 7.01 -2.23 -4.29
N TRP A 75 6.90 -0.90 -4.30
CA TRP A 75 5.85 -0.20 -5.06
C TRP A 75 5.97 -0.44 -6.56
N TYR A 76 7.20 -0.47 -7.10
CA TYR A 76 7.43 -0.81 -8.50
C TYR A 76 6.86 -2.20 -8.85
N LYS A 77 7.07 -3.21 -7.99
CA LYS A 77 6.49 -4.56 -8.20
C LYS A 77 4.98 -4.52 -8.20
N VAL A 78 4.40 -3.84 -7.21
CA VAL A 78 2.94 -3.72 -7.05
C VAL A 78 2.30 -3.06 -8.27
N LEU A 79 2.91 -1.99 -8.79
CA LEU A 79 2.43 -1.25 -9.97
C LEU A 79 2.57 -2.06 -11.27
N ASN A 80 3.62 -2.88 -11.40
CA ASN A 80 3.88 -3.68 -12.61
C ASN A 80 3.32 -5.11 -12.56
N GLY A 81 2.76 -5.54 -11.43
CA GLY A 81 2.12 -6.85 -11.31
C GLY A 81 3.03 -8.03 -10.96
N GLU A 82 4.24 -7.74 -10.51
CA GLU A 82 5.29 -8.72 -10.16
C GLU A 82 5.02 -9.43 -8.82
#